data_AF-A0A0F5VC06-F1
#
_entry.id   AF-A0A0F5VC06-F1
#
_cell.length_a   1.000
_cell.length_b   1.000
_cell.length_c   1.000
_cell.angle_alpha   90.00
_cell.angle_beta   90.00
_cell.angle_gamma   90.00
#
_symmetry.space_group_name_H-M   'P 1'
#
loop_
_entity.id
_entity.type
_entity.pdbx_description
1 polymer ?
#
loop_
_entity_poly.entity_id
_entity_poly.type
_entity_poly.pdbx_seq_one_letter_code
_entity_poly.pdbx_strand_id
1 'polypeptide(L)'
;MACFAASACSSQRGSDNVYAQQERYVQQACYSHSAIDSYAENFNTFLTERKKELKVLRPELSSENYQQLDTALNHFADYWKTLNEERDLACEEQAACEFMQLKSPQIKIADSEMCDGTKFIYSVSRAKIISFFSDIERLQLQRSDF
;
A
#
# COMPACT_ATOMS: atom_id res chain seq x y z
N MET A 1 22.42 -39.57 45.71
CA MET A 1 21.09 -38.92 45.69
C MET A 1 21.27 -37.50 46.18
N ALA A 2 21.16 -36.52 45.30
CA ALA A 2 20.83 -35.11 45.55
C ALA A 2 21.03 -34.36 44.23
N CYS A 3 19.93 -34.21 43.48
CA CYS A 3 19.84 -33.30 42.35
C CYS A 3 19.90 -31.87 42.88
N PHE A 4 20.79 -31.04 42.34
CA PHE A 4 20.61 -29.58 42.39
C PHE A 4 20.63 -29.03 40.97
N ALA A 5 19.40 -28.72 40.57
CA ALA A 5 18.91 -27.94 39.45
C ALA A 5 19.95 -27.22 38.59
N ALA A 6 19.92 -27.57 37.31
CA ALA A 6 20.28 -26.68 36.23
C ALA A 6 19.50 -25.37 36.36
N SER A 7 20.21 -24.27 36.63
CA SER A 7 19.74 -22.92 36.32
C SER A 7 19.77 -22.74 34.81
N ALA A 8 18.79 -23.31 34.11
CA ALA A 8 18.49 -22.93 32.74
C ALA A 8 17.78 -21.57 32.78
N CYS A 9 18.40 -20.56 32.16
CA CYS A 9 17.86 -19.22 31.98
C CYS A 9 16.45 -19.29 31.37
N SER A 10 15.40 -19.10 32.19
CA SER A 10 14.01 -19.05 31.74
C SER A 10 13.60 -17.61 31.35
N SER A 11 14.37 -16.95 30.49
CA SER A 11 14.13 -15.56 30.07
C SER A 11 13.73 -15.42 28.60
N GLN A 12 12.97 -16.38 28.05
CA GLN A 12 12.61 -16.42 26.63
C GLN A 12 11.13 -16.74 26.36
N ARG A 13 10.22 -16.29 27.23
CA ARG A 13 8.76 -16.36 26.99
C ARG A 13 8.10 -15.00 26.70
N GLY A 14 8.85 -13.91 26.76
CA GLY A 14 8.33 -12.54 26.58
C GLY A 14 8.46 -11.99 25.16
N SER A 15 9.49 -12.38 24.40
CA SER A 15 9.81 -11.83 23.07
C SER A 15 8.86 -12.31 21.97
N ASP A 16 8.48 -13.59 21.97
CA ASP A 16 7.65 -14.19 20.91
C ASP A 16 6.24 -13.58 20.86
N ASN A 17 5.78 -13.00 21.98
CA ASN A 17 4.46 -12.36 22.07
C ASN A 17 4.44 -10.93 21.51
N VAL A 18 5.56 -10.21 21.53
CA VAL A 18 5.60 -8.80 21.10
C VAL A 18 5.59 -8.70 19.57
N TYR A 19 6.37 -9.53 18.88
CA TYR A 19 6.37 -9.57 17.42
C TYR A 19 5.01 -9.98 16.84
N ALA A 20 4.37 -11.02 17.41
CA ALA A 20 3.04 -11.43 16.99
C ALA A 20 1.93 -10.40 17.33
N GLN A 21 2.15 -9.52 18.30
CA GLN A 21 1.25 -8.38 18.56
C GLN A 21 1.48 -7.25 17.56
N GLN A 22 2.74 -6.97 17.20
CA GLN A 22 3.10 -5.99 16.19
C GLN A 22 2.52 -6.36 14.83
N GLU A 23 2.71 -7.60 14.38
CA GLU A 23 2.17 -8.08 13.10
C GLU A 23 0.64 -7.94 13.02
N ARG A 24 -0.07 -8.28 14.11
CA ARG A 24 -1.53 -8.08 14.20
C ARG A 24 -1.92 -6.60 14.17
N TYR A 25 -1.15 -5.74 14.82
CA TYR A 25 -1.38 -4.30 14.80
C TYR A 25 -1.20 -3.74 13.38
N VAL A 26 -0.10 -4.09 12.70
CA VAL A 26 0.17 -3.70 11.31
C VAL A 26 -0.96 -4.18 10.40
N GLN A 27 -1.38 -5.44 10.54
CA GLN A 27 -2.46 -5.99 9.74
C GLN A 27 -3.77 -5.21 9.89
N GLN A 28 -4.14 -4.85 11.12
CA GLN A 28 -5.35 -4.06 11.38
C GLN A 28 -5.24 -2.62 10.89
N ALA A 29 -4.07 -1.99 11.06
CA ALA A 29 -3.84 -0.60 10.71
C ALA A 29 -3.80 -0.38 9.19
N CYS A 30 -3.17 -1.29 8.45
CA CYS A 30 -2.87 -1.11 7.03
C CYS A 30 -3.89 -1.76 6.09
N TYR A 31 -4.55 -2.82 6.55
CA TYR A 31 -5.45 -3.62 5.72
C TYR A 31 -6.89 -3.63 6.27
N SER A 32 -7.29 -2.64 7.07
CA SER A 32 -8.72 -2.36 7.34
C SER A 32 -9.31 -1.50 6.20
N HIS A 33 -9.47 -2.19 5.08
CA HIS A 33 -9.77 -1.74 3.72
C HIS A 33 -11.17 -1.09 3.51
N SER A 34 -11.36 0.21 3.80
CA SER A 34 -12.64 0.89 3.45
C SER A 34 -12.50 2.01 2.41
N ALA A 35 -11.59 2.95 2.59
CA ALA A 35 -11.45 4.09 1.68
C ALA A 35 -10.55 3.80 0.45
N ILE A 36 -9.50 3.00 0.64
CA ILE A 36 -8.58 2.62 -0.43
C ILE A 36 -9.25 1.69 -1.45
N ASP A 37 -10.10 0.80 -0.97
CA ASP A 37 -10.82 -0.15 -1.80
C ASP A 37 -11.71 0.55 -2.83
N SER A 38 -12.29 1.70 -2.48
CA SER A 38 -13.06 2.50 -3.43
C SER A 38 -12.21 3.02 -4.59
N TYR A 39 -11.00 3.53 -4.33
CA TYR A 39 -10.10 3.96 -5.40
C TYR A 39 -9.62 2.79 -6.27
N ALA A 40 -9.32 1.65 -5.66
CA ALA A 40 -8.95 0.44 -6.37
C ALA A 40 -10.08 -0.09 -7.26
N GLU A 41 -11.31 -0.11 -6.75
CA GLU A 41 -12.50 -0.53 -7.50
C GLU A 41 -12.75 0.40 -8.69
N ASN A 42 -12.68 1.72 -8.48
CA ASN A 42 -12.88 2.70 -9.55
C ASN A 42 -11.79 2.60 -10.63
N PHE A 43 -10.52 2.49 -10.24
CA PHE A 43 -9.42 2.33 -11.20
C PHE A 43 -9.51 1.02 -11.98
N ASN A 44 -9.87 -0.09 -11.33
CA ASN A 44 -10.08 -1.37 -11.99
C ASN A 44 -11.24 -1.32 -13.00
N THR A 45 -12.31 -0.61 -12.64
CA THR A 45 -13.45 -0.36 -13.54
C THR A 45 -12.98 0.44 -14.76
N PHE A 46 -12.27 1.55 -14.56
CA PHE A 46 -11.69 2.35 -15.64
C PHE A 46 -10.84 1.50 -16.60
N LEU A 47 -9.88 0.74 -16.09
CA LEU A 47 -9.01 -0.10 -16.92
C LEU A 47 -9.81 -1.14 -17.70
N THR A 48 -10.80 -1.77 -17.06
CA THR A 48 -11.63 -2.79 -17.69
C THR A 48 -12.44 -2.21 -18.84
N GLU A 49 -13.05 -1.04 -18.64
CA GLU A 49 -13.81 -0.34 -19.67
C GLU A 49 -12.93 0.09 -20.84
N ARG A 50 -11.77 0.69 -20.58
CA ARG A 50 -10.84 1.12 -21.64
C ARG A 50 -10.28 -0.05 -22.44
N LYS A 51 -9.94 -1.17 -21.79
CA LYS A 51 -9.52 -2.40 -22.49
C LYS A 51 -10.64 -2.99 -23.34
N LYS A 52 -11.90 -2.91 -22.88
CA LYS A 52 -13.06 -3.33 -23.66
C LYS A 52 -13.28 -2.44 -24.88
N GLU A 53 -13.22 -1.11 -24.72
CA GLU A 53 -13.32 -0.15 -25.82
C GLU A 53 -12.21 -0.36 -26.85
N LEU A 54 -10.96 -0.53 -26.43
CA LEU A 54 -9.84 -0.78 -27.33
C LEU A 54 -10.05 -2.03 -28.20
N LYS A 55 -10.58 -3.12 -27.61
CA LYS A 55 -10.92 -4.34 -28.36
C LYS A 55 -11.99 -4.10 -29.42
N VAL A 56 -12.99 -3.27 -29.12
CA VAL A 56 -14.04 -2.90 -30.09
C VAL A 56 -13.46 -2.11 -31.25
N LEU A 57 -12.53 -1.19 -30.97
CA LEU A 57 -11.87 -0.34 -31.98
C LEU A 57 -10.79 -1.07 -32.81
N ARG A 58 -10.46 -2.32 -32.50
CA ARG A 58 -9.42 -3.09 -33.20
C ARG A 58 -9.56 -3.07 -34.74
N PRO A 59 -10.76 -3.20 -35.34
CA PRO A 59 -10.89 -3.16 -36.81
C PRO A 59 -10.62 -1.78 -37.42
N GLU A 60 -10.71 -0.71 -36.64
CA GLU A 60 -10.59 0.69 -37.07
C GLU A 60 -9.16 1.23 -36.90
N LEU A 61 -8.34 0.54 -36.11
CA LEU A 61 -6.98 0.96 -35.77
C LEU A 61 -5.95 0.19 -36.59
N SER A 62 -4.84 0.86 -36.92
CA SER A 62 -3.64 0.15 -37.35
C SER A 62 -3.14 -0.76 -36.23
N SER A 63 -2.43 -1.84 -36.60
CA SER A 63 -1.80 -2.73 -35.62
C SER A 63 -0.89 -1.98 -34.65
N GLU A 64 -0.15 -0.99 -35.16
CA GLU A 64 0.76 -0.15 -34.37
C GLU A 64 0.00 0.70 -33.35
N ASN A 65 -1.04 1.44 -33.79
CA ASN A 65 -1.82 2.32 -32.89
C ASN A 65 -2.50 1.51 -31.79
N TYR A 66 -3.08 0.36 -32.14
CA TYR A 66 -3.67 -0.53 -31.13
C TYR A 66 -2.61 -1.00 -30.12
N GLN A 67 -1.42 -1.40 -30.58
CA GLN A 67 -0.37 -1.89 -29.69
C GLN A 67 0.14 -0.79 -28.76
N GLN A 68 0.28 0.44 -29.26
CA GLN A 68 0.65 1.60 -28.43
C GLN A 68 -0.41 1.87 -27.34
N LEU A 69 -1.70 1.83 -27.71
CA LEU A 69 -2.80 2.01 -26.75
C LEU A 69 -2.87 0.89 -25.71
N ASP A 70 -2.72 -0.37 -26.14
CA ASP A 70 -2.70 -1.52 -25.22
C ASP A 70 -1.52 -1.44 -24.25
N THR A 71 -0.34 -1.07 -24.76
CA THR A 71 0.87 -0.85 -23.95
C THR A 71 0.66 0.26 -22.92
N ALA A 72 0.04 1.38 -23.32
CA ALA A 72 -0.26 2.48 -22.40
C ALA A 72 -1.24 2.05 -21.28
N LEU A 73 -2.28 1.28 -21.61
CA LEU A 73 -3.22 0.74 -20.62
C LEU A 73 -2.56 -0.24 -19.65
N ASN A 74 -1.62 -1.06 -20.13
CA ASN A 74 -0.85 -1.94 -19.26
C ASN A 74 0.12 -1.15 -18.37
N HIS A 75 0.75 -0.09 -18.89
CA HIS A 75 1.59 0.79 -18.09
C HIS A 75 0.83 1.47 -16.94
N PHE A 76 -0.42 1.90 -17.16
CA PHE A 76 -1.27 2.39 -16.06
C PHE A 76 -1.54 1.33 -15.01
N ALA A 77 -1.82 0.08 -15.42
CA ALA A 77 -2.07 -1.02 -14.49
C ALA A 77 -0.83 -1.35 -13.64
N ASP A 78 0.35 -1.39 -14.27
CA ASP A 78 1.61 -1.66 -13.59
C ASP A 78 1.96 -0.53 -12.63
N TYR A 79 1.80 0.73 -13.05
CA TYR A 79 2.07 1.87 -12.18
C TYR A 79 1.11 1.94 -10.98
N TRP A 80 -0.18 1.64 -11.18
CA TRP A 80 -1.12 1.51 -10.07
C TRP A 80 -0.68 0.47 -9.05
N LYS A 81 -0.22 -0.69 -9.52
CA LYS A 81 0.31 -1.75 -8.65
C LYS A 81 1.49 -1.25 -7.83
N THR A 82 2.46 -0.59 -8.48
CA THR A 82 3.62 0.01 -7.78
C THR A 82 3.19 1.02 -6.71
N LEU A 83 2.22 1.89 -7.00
CA LEU A 83 1.73 2.86 -6.01
C LEU A 83 1.08 2.18 -4.80
N ASN A 84 0.36 1.07 -4.99
CA ASN A 84 -0.21 0.30 -3.88
C ASN A 84 0.87 -0.37 -3.04
N GLU A 85 1.88 -0.98 -3.67
CA GLU A 85 3.02 -1.59 -2.99
C GLU A 85 3.81 -0.56 -2.16
N GLU A 86 4.10 0.61 -2.74
CA GLU A 86 4.76 1.72 -2.02
C GLU A 86 3.94 2.18 -0.82
N ARG A 87 2.61 2.26 -0.97
CA ARG A 87 1.71 2.65 0.12
C ARG A 87 1.72 1.60 1.23
N ASP A 88 1.58 0.33 0.88
CA ASP A 88 1.47 -0.76 1.85
C ASP A 88 2.74 -0.84 2.67
N LEU A 89 3.91 -0.82 2.02
CA LEU A 89 5.20 -0.80 2.72
C LEU A 89 5.32 0.40 3.67
N ALA A 90 4.97 1.61 3.20
CA ALA A 90 5.02 2.80 4.04
C ALA A 90 4.05 2.74 5.22
N CYS A 91 2.89 2.11 5.04
CA CYS A 91 1.94 1.88 6.12
C CYS A 91 2.50 0.91 7.16
N GLU A 92 3.06 -0.22 6.72
CA GLU A 92 3.62 -1.24 7.60
C GLU A 92 4.75 -0.65 8.47
N GLU A 93 5.63 0.15 7.86
CA GLU A 93 6.70 0.87 8.56
C GLU A 93 6.15 1.87 9.58
N GLN A 94 5.14 2.66 9.23
CA GLN A 94 4.49 3.59 10.16
C GLN A 94 3.84 2.83 11.33
N ALA A 95 3.03 1.81 11.04
CA ALA A 95 2.29 1.07 12.04
C ALA A 95 3.23 0.29 12.99
N ALA A 96 4.34 -0.24 12.48
CA ALA A 96 5.40 -0.82 13.29
C ALA A 96 6.00 0.20 14.27
N CYS A 97 6.26 1.43 13.80
CA CYS A 97 6.80 2.51 14.61
C CYS A 97 5.83 2.95 15.71
N GLU A 98 4.55 3.14 15.36
CA GLU A 98 3.48 3.45 16.32
C GLU A 98 3.35 2.37 17.41
N PHE A 99 3.39 1.10 17.01
CA PHE A 99 3.33 -0.01 17.96
C PHE A 99 4.49 0.02 18.96
N MET A 100 5.72 0.30 18.50
CA MET A 100 6.88 0.42 19.39
C MET A 100 6.73 1.59 20.37
N GLN A 101 6.24 2.75 19.92
CA GLN A 101 5.98 3.90 20.78
C GLN A 101 4.92 3.61 21.85
N LEU A 102 3.88 2.83 21.51
CA LEU A 102 2.84 2.41 22.45
C LEU A 102 3.39 1.47 23.54
N LYS A 103 4.31 0.58 23.20
CA LYS A 103 4.87 -0.43 24.13
C LYS A 103 6.00 0.11 25.01
N SER A 104 6.73 1.13 24.57
CA SER A 104 7.90 1.65 25.29
C SER A 104 7.88 3.17 25.46
N PRO A 105 7.21 3.69 26.50
CA PRO A 105 7.09 5.13 26.73
C PRO A 105 8.43 5.86 26.98
N GLN A 106 9.49 5.12 27.32
CA GLN A 106 10.81 5.69 27.65
C GLN A 106 11.70 5.89 26.41
N ILE A 107 11.33 5.29 25.26
CA ILE A 107 12.06 5.41 23.98
C ILE A 107 11.52 6.61 23.15
N LYS A 108 10.47 7.28 23.65
CA LYS A 108 9.69 8.33 22.97
C LYS A 108 10.47 9.53 22.42
N ILE A 109 11.71 9.80 22.85
CA ILE A 109 12.44 11.01 22.44
C ILE A 109 13.34 10.72 21.22
N ALA A 110 14.04 9.58 21.17
CA ALA A 110 14.92 9.23 20.06
C ALA A 110 14.17 8.65 18.84
N ASP A 111 13.05 7.97 19.07
CA ASP A 111 12.24 7.35 18.01
C ASP A 111 11.12 8.26 17.46
N SER A 112 10.93 9.47 18.01
CA SER A 112 9.87 10.37 17.52
C SER A 112 10.15 10.90 16.11
N GLU A 113 11.39 11.32 15.84
CA GLU A 113 11.81 11.78 14.51
C GLU A 113 11.73 10.65 13.46
N MET A 114 12.02 9.40 13.86
CA MET A 114 11.92 8.25 12.97
C MET A 114 10.46 7.92 12.61
N CYS A 115 9.55 7.96 13.59
CA CYS A 115 8.12 7.74 13.33
C CYS A 115 7.45 8.91 12.60
N ASP A 116 7.93 10.15 12.78
CA ASP A 116 7.47 11.29 11.99
C ASP A 116 7.87 11.15 10.51
N GLY A 117 9.08 10.62 10.25
CA GLY A 117 9.53 10.28 8.91
C GLY A 117 8.65 9.25 8.21
N THR A 118 8.33 8.13 8.87
CA THR A 118 7.47 7.08 8.29
C THR A 118 6.04 7.57 8.05
N LYS A 119 5.50 8.39 8.97
CA LYS A 119 4.20 9.06 8.79
C LYS A 119 4.17 10.00 7.59
N PHE A 120 5.25 10.76 7.37
CA PHE A 120 5.37 11.62 6.19
C PHE A 120 5.38 10.78 4.91
N ILE A 121 6.19 9.71 4.87
CA ILE A 121 6.29 8.81 3.70
C ILE A 121 4.92 8.17 3.39
N TYR A 122 4.20 7.69 4.39
CA TYR A 122 2.85 7.14 4.21
C TYR A 122 1.85 8.19 3.70
N SER A 123 1.94 9.43 4.19
CA SER A 123 1.09 10.52 3.71
C SER A 123 1.37 10.84 2.23
N VAL A 124 2.65 10.84 1.84
CA VAL A 124 3.07 11.05 0.46
C VAL A 124 2.62 9.91 -0.45
N SER A 125 2.79 8.65 -0.06
CA SER A 125 2.36 7.51 -0.88
C SER A 125 0.86 7.49 -1.12
N ARG A 126 0.05 7.83 -0.11
CA ARG A 126 -1.40 8.04 -0.28
C ARG A 126 -1.73 9.18 -1.24
N ALA A 127 -1.02 10.30 -1.14
CA ALA A 127 -1.22 11.44 -2.04
C ALA A 127 -0.89 11.08 -3.50
N LYS A 128 0.14 10.25 -3.75
CA LYS A 128 0.47 9.76 -5.09
C LYS A 128 -0.69 8.96 -5.71
N ILE A 129 -1.30 8.04 -4.95
CA ILE A 129 -2.47 7.26 -5.41
C ILE A 129 -3.61 8.18 -5.82
N ILE A 130 -3.95 9.14 -4.95
CA ILE A 130 -5.04 10.10 -5.20
C ILE A 130 -4.74 10.96 -6.42
N SER A 131 -3.51 11.47 -6.54
CA SER A 131 -3.10 12.28 -7.69
C SER A 131 -3.19 11.49 -9.00
N PHE A 132 -2.65 10.27 -9.03
CA PHE A 132 -2.68 9.43 -10.21
C PHE A 132 -4.12 9.10 -10.63
N PHE A 133 -5.00 8.78 -9.67
CA PHE A 133 -6.41 8.55 -9.96
C PHE A 133 -7.11 9.82 -10.47
N SER A 134 -6.83 10.98 -9.86
CA SER A 134 -7.40 12.26 -10.32
C SER A 134 -6.96 12.64 -11.73
N ASP A 135 -5.70 12.34 -12.10
CA ASP A 135 -5.20 12.58 -13.45
C ASP A 135 -5.92 11.68 -14.48
N ILE A 136 -6.26 10.45 -14.10
CA ILE A 136 -7.07 9.55 -14.93
C ILE A 136 -8.50 10.08 -15.08
N GLU A 137 -9.16 10.51 -13.99
CA GLU A 137 -10.50 11.09 -14.07
C GLU A 137 -10.54 12.32 -14.98
N ARG A 138 -9.50 13.17 -14.93
CA ARG A 138 -9.36 14.33 -15.82
C ARG A 138 -9.28 13.93 -17.29
N LEU A 139 -8.53 12.87 -17.61
CA LEU A 139 -8.50 12.33 -18.98
C LEU A 139 -9.87 11.81 -19.44
N GLN A 140 -10.70 11.30 -18.52
CA GLN A 140 -12.05 10.88 -18.85
C GLN A 140 -13.00 12.08 -19.08
N LEU A 141 -12.93 13.11 -18.24
CA LEU A 141 -13.80 14.30 -18.33
C LEU A 141 -13.55 15.11 -19.61
N GLN A 142 -12.30 15.20 -20.07
CA GLN A 142 -11.98 15.82 -21.37
C GLN A 142 -12.63 15.11 -22.56
N ARG A 143 -13.05 13.85 -22.41
CA ARG A 143 -13.72 13.08 -23.46
C ARG A 143 -15.23 13.34 -23.53
N SER A 144 -15.85 13.82 -22.45
CA SER A 144 -17.28 14.14 -22.40
C SER A 144 -17.65 15.51 -22.98
N ASP A 145 -16.66 16.34 -23.29
CA ASP A 145 -16.84 17.69 -23.87
C ASP A 145 -16.69 17.73 -25.40
N PHE A 146 -16.64 16.56 -26.07
CA PHE A 146 -16.64 16.39 -27.53
C PHE A 146 -17.81 15.52 -27.98
#